data_AF-H2J110-F1
#
_entry.id   AF-H2J110-F1
#
_cell.length_a   1.000
_cell.length_b   1.000
_cell.length_c   1.000
_cell.angle_alpha   90.00
_cell.angle_beta   90.00
_cell.angle_gamma   90.00
#
_symmetry.space_group_name_H-M   'P 1'
#
loop_
_entity.id
_entity.type
_entity.pdbx_description
1 polymer ?
#
loop_
_entity_poly.entity_id
_entity_poly.type
_entity_poly.pdbx_seq_one_letter_code
_entity_poly.pdbx_strand_id
1 'polypeptide(L)'
;MKLKALAVAAMLGLGTLPLALQAAELPAGPHVVTSGTASVDATPDIATLAIEVSVSANDSASAKKQADERVAEYFAFLQKNGIEKKDINAANLRTQPEYNYLKDGTSQLKGYRAVRQVQVTLRQLDKLNELLDGALKSGLNEVRAVELGVANPDKFRDEARQKAIENATQQAKSLAEGFHTKLGPVYSIRYHVANYQPMPVARMYKTAEAAGQSDVAQTYEQQSIHFDDQVDVVFELQPQAPAQ
;
A
#
# COMPACT_ATOMS: atom_id res chain seq x y z
N MET A 1 -53.10 -50.48 51.45
CA MET A 1 -51.79 -49.93 51.03
C MET A 1 -51.32 -50.69 49.79
N LYS A 2 -51.26 -50.06 48.62
CA LYS A 2 -50.82 -50.70 47.36
C LYS A 2 -49.77 -49.81 46.69
N LEU A 3 -48.57 -50.36 46.49
CA LEU A 3 -47.44 -49.72 45.81
C LEU A 3 -47.76 -49.52 44.32
N LYS A 4 -47.44 -48.35 43.78
CA LYS A 4 -47.58 -48.01 42.36
C LYS A 4 -46.28 -48.31 41.62
N ALA A 5 -46.41 -49.05 40.52
CA ALA A 5 -45.34 -49.43 39.62
C ALA A 5 -45.01 -48.30 38.62
N LEU A 6 -43.72 -48.23 38.31
CA LEU A 6 -43.06 -47.42 37.29
C LEU A 6 -43.52 -47.83 35.88
N ALA A 7 -43.79 -46.87 35.00
CA ALA A 7 -43.80 -47.10 33.56
C ALA A 7 -43.19 -45.89 32.83
N VAL A 8 -42.23 -46.22 31.97
CA VAL A 8 -41.33 -45.40 31.17
C VAL A 8 -42.10 -44.57 30.13
N ALA A 9 -41.77 -43.28 30.00
CA ALA A 9 -42.17 -42.46 28.86
C ALA A 9 -40.93 -41.85 28.21
N ALA A 10 -40.48 -42.46 27.11
CA ALA A 10 -39.50 -41.91 26.20
C ALA A 10 -40.18 -40.87 25.29
N MET A 11 -39.93 -39.58 25.51
CA MET A 11 -40.30 -38.52 24.57
C MET A 11 -39.06 -38.00 23.84
N LEU A 12 -38.94 -38.44 22.59
CA LEU A 12 -38.42 -37.73 21.42
C LEU A 12 -37.81 -36.35 21.68
N GLY A 13 -36.50 -36.32 21.90
CA GLY A 13 -35.70 -35.12 21.67
C GLY A 13 -35.39 -34.98 20.18
N LEU A 14 -36.24 -34.27 19.42
CA LEU A 14 -35.85 -33.79 18.09
C LEU A 14 -34.79 -32.71 18.26
N GLY A 15 -33.53 -33.09 18.05
CA GLY A 15 -32.43 -32.14 17.94
C GLY A 15 -32.67 -31.22 16.75
N THR A 16 -32.96 -29.96 17.02
CA THR A 16 -32.89 -28.89 16.02
C THR A 16 -31.42 -28.71 15.68
N LEU A 17 -30.95 -29.36 14.62
CA LEU A 17 -29.69 -28.99 13.99
C LEU A 17 -29.85 -27.54 13.51
N PRO A 18 -29.01 -26.59 13.94
CA PRO A 18 -29.00 -25.28 13.32
C PRO A 18 -28.60 -25.50 11.86
N LEU A 19 -29.56 -25.37 10.94
CA LEU A 19 -29.28 -25.19 9.53
C LEU A 19 -28.46 -23.91 9.44
N ALA A 20 -27.14 -24.05 9.33
CA ALA A 20 -26.29 -22.97 8.89
C ALA A 20 -26.76 -22.62 7.47
N LEU A 21 -27.58 -21.58 7.36
CA LEU A 21 -28.00 -21.02 6.09
C LEU A 21 -26.74 -20.44 5.43
N GLN A 22 -26.01 -21.27 4.69
CA GLN A 22 -24.93 -20.78 3.84
C GLN A 22 -25.60 -20.01 2.70
N ALA A 23 -25.44 -18.69 2.70
CA ALA A 23 -25.83 -17.86 1.58
C ALA A 23 -25.09 -18.38 0.33
N ALA A 24 -25.83 -18.83 -0.68
CA ALA A 24 -25.24 -19.32 -1.91
C ALA A 24 -24.59 -18.16 -2.68
N GLU A 25 -23.33 -18.34 -3.09
CA GLU A 25 -22.57 -17.30 -3.81
C GLU A 25 -23.14 -17.01 -5.20
N LEU A 26 -23.94 -17.93 -5.76
CA LEU A 26 -24.58 -17.84 -7.07
C LEU A 26 -26.11 -17.99 -6.96
N PRO A 27 -26.88 -17.34 -7.85
CA PRO A 27 -28.33 -17.55 -7.95
C PRO A 27 -28.67 -18.98 -8.41
N ALA A 28 -29.82 -19.48 -7.98
CA ALA A 28 -30.37 -20.74 -8.49
C ALA A 28 -30.88 -20.65 -9.94
N GLY A 29 -31.18 -19.43 -10.42
CA GLY A 29 -31.68 -19.17 -11.78
C GLY A 29 -30.57 -18.85 -12.80
N PRO A 30 -30.95 -18.60 -14.07
CA PRO A 30 -30.01 -18.20 -15.13
C PRO A 30 -29.23 -16.95 -14.74
N HIS A 31 -27.91 -16.98 -14.89
CA HIS A 31 -27.02 -15.90 -14.51
C HIS A 31 -25.76 -15.87 -15.36
N VAL A 32 -25.06 -14.74 -15.33
CA VAL A 32 -23.72 -14.57 -15.88
C VAL A 32 -22.80 -14.04 -14.79
N VAL A 33 -21.58 -14.57 -14.73
CA VAL A 33 -20.53 -14.12 -13.84
C VAL A 33 -19.45 -13.47 -14.70
N THR A 34 -19.07 -12.25 -14.38
CA THR A 34 -17.95 -11.56 -15.03
C THR A 34 -16.99 -10.99 -14.01
N SER A 35 -15.73 -10.88 -14.43
CA SER A 35 -14.67 -10.23 -13.67
C SER A 35 -14.17 -9.04 -14.46
N GLY A 36 -14.25 -7.86 -13.87
CA GLY A 36 -13.69 -6.64 -14.43
C GLY A 36 -12.40 -6.28 -13.75
N THR A 37 -11.40 -5.94 -14.55
CA THR A 37 -10.14 -5.40 -14.08
C THR A 37 -9.87 -4.06 -14.74
N ALA A 38 -9.14 -3.20 -14.05
CA ALA A 38 -8.62 -1.97 -14.63
C ALA A 38 -7.31 -1.59 -13.98
N SER A 39 -6.48 -0.87 -14.75
CA SER A 39 -5.26 -0.25 -14.28
C SER A 39 -5.27 1.22 -14.69
N VAL A 40 -4.86 2.09 -13.77
CA VAL A 40 -4.71 3.52 -14.00
C VAL A 40 -3.28 3.94 -13.69
N ASP A 41 -2.63 4.53 -14.68
CA ASP A 41 -1.29 5.06 -14.52
C ASP A 41 -1.35 6.46 -13.90
N ALA A 42 -0.53 6.67 -12.87
CA ALA A 42 -0.34 7.96 -12.26
C ALA A 42 1.12 8.39 -12.37
N THR A 43 1.33 9.63 -12.81
CA THR A 43 2.64 10.27 -12.70
C THR A 43 2.84 10.71 -11.25
N PRO A 44 3.98 10.36 -10.62
CA PRO A 44 4.30 10.83 -9.29
C PRO A 44 4.32 12.36 -9.21
N ASP A 45 3.71 12.90 -8.17
CA ASP A 45 3.71 14.34 -7.88
C ASP A 45 4.33 14.67 -6.51
N ILE A 46 4.72 13.63 -5.75
CA ILE A 46 5.43 13.76 -4.49
C ILE A 46 6.59 12.78 -4.36
N ALA A 47 7.57 13.14 -3.55
CA ALA A 47 8.60 12.25 -3.04
C ALA A 47 8.57 12.24 -1.52
N THR A 48 8.64 11.08 -0.91
CA THR A 48 8.84 10.91 0.52
C THR A 48 10.29 10.48 0.74
N LEU A 49 11.06 11.34 1.39
CA LEU A 49 12.44 11.07 1.75
C LEU A 49 12.50 10.55 3.18
N ALA A 50 13.28 9.49 3.41
CA ALA A 50 13.67 9.06 4.74
C ALA A 50 15.19 9.22 4.85
N ILE A 51 15.61 10.17 5.69
CA ILE A 51 17.03 10.49 5.90
C ILE A 51 17.33 10.40 7.39
N GLU A 52 18.46 9.82 7.73
CA GLU A 52 18.88 9.63 9.11
C GLU A 52 20.11 10.45 9.46
N VAL A 53 20.14 10.86 10.72
CA VAL A 53 21.35 11.31 11.40
C VAL A 53 21.75 10.26 12.42
N SER A 54 23.00 9.83 12.35
CA SER A 54 23.63 8.88 13.26
C SER A 54 24.87 9.52 13.88
N VAL A 55 24.86 9.72 15.20
CA VAL A 55 25.94 10.38 15.94
C VAL A 55 26.37 9.53 17.14
N SER A 56 27.67 9.35 17.31
CA SER A 56 28.24 8.68 18.49
C SER A 56 28.92 9.69 19.42
N ALA A 57 28.76 9.51 20.73
CA ALA A 57 29.43 10.30 21.76
C ALA A 57 29.74 9.43 23.00
N ASN A 58 30.47 9.99 23.97
CA ASN A 58 30.85 9.28 25.20
C ASN A 58 29.65 8.98 26.12
N ASP A 59 28.58 9.77 26.03
CA ASP A 59 27.33 9.60 26.76
C ASP A 59 26.11 9.83 25.87
N SER A 60 24.96 9.25 26.24
CA SER A 60 23.71 9.35 25.46
C SER A 60 23.19 10.77 25.30
N ALA A 61 23.38 11.65 26.30
CA ALA A 61 22.84 13.00 26.27
C ALA A 61 23.61 13.87 25.26
N SER A 62 24.94 13.74 25.22
CA SER A 62 25.80 14.39 24.22
C SER A 62 25.50 13.90 22.81
N ALA A 63 25.31 12.58 22.62
CA ALA A 63 24.95 12.02 21.31
C ALA A 63 23.59 12.55 20.82
N LYS A 64 22.59 12.59 21.71
CA LYS A 64 21.27 13.17 21.43
C LYS A 64 21.37 14.64 21.05
N LYS A 65 22.10 15.45 21.83
CA LYS A 65 22.23 16.89 21.61
C LYS A 65 22.81 17.19 20.22
N GLN A 66 23.87 16.50 19.83
CA GLN A 66 24.48 16.66 18.49
C GLN A 66 23.52 16.24 17.36
N ALA A 67 22.75 15.18 17.56
CA ALA A 67 21.72 14.78 16.60
C ALA A 67 20.60 15.83 16.49
N ASP A 68 20.16 16.41 17.61
CA ASP A 68 19.17 17.49 17.63
C ASP A 68 19.66 18.74 16.88
N GLU A 69 20.92 19.14 17.08
CA GLU A 69 21.53 20.30 16.41
C GLU A 69 21.55 20.14 14.89
N ARG A 70 22.03 19.00 14.38
CA ARG A 70 22.04 18.70 12.93
C ARG A 70 20.64 18.67 12.31
N VAL A 71 19.68 18.10 13.03
CA VAL A 71 18.28 18.07 12.59
C VAL A 71 17.69 19.48 12.59
N ALA A 72 18.04 20.33 13.54
CA ALA A 72 17.59 21.73 13.57
C ALA A 72 18.16 22.54 12.40
N GLU A 73 19.44 22.33 12.06
CA GLU A 73 20.05 22.93 10.87
C GLU A 73 19.33 22.50 9.58
N TYR A 74 19.08 21.20 9.43
CA TYR A 74 18.35 20.69 8.27
C TYR A 74 16.92 21.21 8.21
N PHE A 75 16.23 21.29 9.36
CA PHE A 75 14.88 21.85 9.44
C PHE A 75 14.86 23.32 9.00
N ALA A 76 15.83 24.13 9.42
CA ALA A 76 15.95 25.51 8.98
C ALA A 76 16.25 25.62 7.47
N PHE A 77 17.06 24.70 6.92
CA PHE A 77 17.29 24.59 5.48
C PHE A 77 15.99 24.24 4.73
N LEU A 78 15.22 23.27 5.21
CA LEU A 78 13.95 22.85 4.60
C LEU A 78 12.93 24.01 4.56
N GLN A 79 12.81 24.77 5.64
CA GLN A 79 11.93 25.94 5.70
C GLN A 79 12.31 27.02 4.69
N LYS A 80 13.62 27.29 4.54
CA LYS A 80 14.12 28.26 3.53
C LYS A 80 13.81 27.82 2.10
N ASN A 81 13.70 26.51 1.88
CA ASN A 81 13.36 25.92 0.58
C ASN A 81 11.85 25.75 0.34
N GLY A 82 11.02 26.25 1.26
CA GLY A 82 9.57 26.26 1.14
C GLY A 82 8.89 24.98 1.61
N ILE A 83 9.58 24.11 2.36
CA ILE A 83 8.97 22.92 2.95
C ILE A 83 8.30 23.29 4.27
N GLU A 84 7.00 23.01 4.35
CA GLU A 84 6.20 23.32 5.52
C GLU A 84 6.44 22.32 6.66
N LYS A 85 6.25 22.77 7.90
CA LYS A 85 6.42 21.92 9.10
C LYS A 85 5.53 20.66 9.07
N LYS A 86 4.35 20.73 8.45
CA LYS A 86 3.43 19.59 8.32
C LYS A 86 3.98 18.48 7.41
N ASP A 87 4.87 18.82 6.50
CA ASP A 87 5.49 17.88 5.56
C ASP A 87 6.83 17.33 6.09
N ILE A 88 7.14 17.55 7.39
CA ILE A 88 8.37 17.09 8.05
C ILE A 88 8.01 16.31 9.32
N ASN A 89 8.49 15.07 9.42
CA ASN A 89 8.38 14.24 10.62
C ASN A 89 9.76 13.80 11.11
N ALA A 90 10.15 14.22 12.30
CA ALA A 90 11.45 13.91 12.90
C ALA A 90 11.33 13.36 14.34
N ALA A 91 10.18 12.77 14.69
CA ALA A 91 9.88 12.40 16.07
C ALA A 91 10.72 11.21 16.60
N ASN A 92 11.14 10.31 15.71
CA ASN A 92 11.75 9.04 16.08
C ASN A 92 13.25 9.21 16.38
N LEU A 93 13.61 9.31 17.66
CA LEU A 93 14.99 9.26 18.15
C LEU A 93 15.19 8.02 19.00
N ARG A 94 16.29 7.30 18.76
CA ARG A 94 16.75 6.21 19.62
C ARG A 94 18.21 6.41 20.01
N THR A 95 18.53 6.12 21.27
CA THR A 95 19.91 6.03 21.74
C THR A 95 20.24 4.60 22.13
N GLN A 96 21.42 4.12 21.79
CA GLN A 96 21.89 2.79 22.15
C GLN A 96 23.39 2.80 22.50
N PRO A 97 23.83 1.98 23.47
CA PRO A 97 25.25 1.83 23.73
C PRO A 97 25.96 1.18 22.53
N GLU A 98 27.20 1.60 22.29
CA GLU A 98 28.11 0.97 21.34
C GLU A 98 29.22 0.26 22.08
N TYR A 99 29.49 -0.99 21.72
CA TYR A 99 30.53 -1.82 22.34
C TYR A 99 31.58 -2.21 21.31
N ASN A 100 32.84 -2.22 21.72
CA ASN A 100 33.92 -2.91 21.01
C ASN A 100 33.99 -4.34 21.54
N TYR A 101 33.98 -5.31 20.64
CA TYR A 101 34.18 -6.72 20.98
C TYR A 101 35.66 -7.06 20.80
N LEU A 102 36.32 -7.45 21.89
CA LEU A 102 37.73 -7.81 21.92
C LEU A 102 37.93 -9.28 21.55
N LYS A 103 39.14 -9.65 21.13
CA LYS A 103 39.47 -11.01 20.67
C LYS A 103 39.37 -12.08 21.77
N ASP A 104 39.38 -11.66 23.04
CA ASP A 104 39.22 -12.50 24.21
C ASP A 104 37.75 -12.78 24.57
N GLY A 105 36.80 -12.26 23.77
CA GLY A 105 35.37 -12.42 23.98
C GLY A 105 34.75 -11.40 24.95
N THR A 106 35.53 -10.46 25.47
CA THR A 106 35.00 -9.38 26.33
C THR A 106 34.44 -8.23 25.50
N SER A 107 33.44 -7.52 26.05
CA SER A 107 32.89 -6.30 25.45
C SER A 107 33.30 -5.07 26.26
N GLN A 108 33.81 -4.06 25.58
CA GLN A 108 34.16 -2.78 26.17
C GLN A 108 33.21 -1.70 25.64
N LEU A 109 32.56 -0.95 26.54
CA LEU A 109 31.73 0.18 26.15
C LEU A 109 32.60 1.21 25.43
N LYS A 110 32.25 1.51 24.18
CA LYS A 110 32.90 2.52 23.33
C LYS A 110 32.24 3.89 23.50
N GLY A 111 30.94 3.91 23.77
CA GLY A 111 30.14 5.12 23.91
C GLY A 111 28.67 4.83 23.65
N TYR A 112 27.95 5.84 23.16
CA TYR A 112 26.53 5.77 22.84
C TYR A 112 26.29 6.38 21.47
N ARG A 113 25.40 5.75 20.71
CA ARG A 113 24.93 6.23 19.42
C ARG A 113 23.50 6.71 19.51
N ALA A 114 23.25 7.93 19.04
CA ALA A 114 21.94 8.48 18.78
C ALA A 114 21.62 8.35 17.29
N VAL A 115 20.48 7.76 16.96
CA VAL A 115 19.94 7.69 15.60
C VAL A 115 18.59 8.36 15.57
N ARG A 116 18.41 9.34 14.67
CA ARG A 116 17.11 9.94 14.40
C ARG A 116 16.83 9.89 12.91
N GLN A 117 15.61 9.47 12.57
CA GLN A 117 15.07 9.54 11.22
C GLN A 117 14.25 10.81 11.04
N VAL A 118 14.50 11.49 9.93
CA VAL A 118 13.75 12.63 9.42
C VAL A 118 13.07 12.19 8.14
N GLN A 119 11.74 12.19 8.15
CA GLN A 119 10.92 11.97 6.97
C GLN A 119 10.45 13.32 6.42
N VAL A 120 10.59 13.52 5.12
CA VAL A 120 10.20 14.76 4.44
C VAL A 120 9.31 14.42 3.24
N THR A 121 8.16 15.06 3.14
CA THR A 121 7.29 14.98 1.95
C THR A 121 7.56 16.20 1.06
N LEU A 122 8.07 15.94 -0.15
CA LEU A 122 8.38 16.93 -1.16
C LEU A 122 7.33 16.90 -2.27
N ARG A 123 6.80 18.07 -2.64
CA ARG A 123 5.82 18.25 -3.74
C ARG A 123 6.40 18.85 -5.01
N GLN A 124 7.64 19.34 -4.93
CA GLN A 124 8.39 19.95 -6.02
C GLN A 124 9.55 19.01 -6.34
N LEU A 125 9.29 17.99 -7.16
CA LEU A 125 10.24 16.90 -7.43
C LEU A 125 11.56 17.39 -8.06
N ASP A 126 11.53 18.52 -8.75
CA ASP A 126 12.69 19.24 -9.29
C ASP A 126 13.71 19.65 -8.21
N LYS A 127 13.25 19.83 -6.96
CA LYS A 127 14.10 20.17 -5.81
C LYS A 127 14.66 18.97 -5.06
N LEU A 128 14.39 17.75 -5.51
CA LEU A 128 14.75 16.53 -4.79
C LEU A 128 16.26 16.47 -4.50
N ASN A 129 17.09 16.70 -5.51
CA ASN A 129 18.55 16.66 -5.36
C ASN A 129 19.07 17.77 -4.45
N GLU A 130 18.51 18.97 -4.54
CA GLU A 130 18.85 20.08 -3.65
C GLU A 130 18.55 19.75 -2.18
N LEU A 131 17.42 19.09 -1.92
CA LEU A 131 17.04 18.66 -0.57
C LEU A 131 17.95 17.56 0.00
N LEU A 132 18.38 16.62 -0.84
CA LEU A 132 19.33 15.57 -0.48
C LEU A 132 20.71 16.18 -0.14
N ASP A 133 21.21 17.07 -1.00
CA ASP A 133 22.48 17.75 -0.77
C ASP A 133 22.44 18.62 0.50
N GLY A 134 21.32 19.32 0.73
CA GLY A 134 21.09 20.09 1.94
C GLY A 134 21.09 19.23 3.21
N ALA A 135 20.56 18.02 3.15
CA ALA A 135 20.58 17.08 4.27
C ALA A 135 22.01 16.66 4.63
N LEU A 136 22.80 16.29 3.62
CA LEU A 136 24.20 15.89 3.79
C LEU A 136 25.05 17.05 4.34
N LYS A 137 24.85 18.27 3.82
CA LYS A 137 25.52 19.48 4.32
C LYS A 137 25.14 19.83 5.76
N SER A 138 23.92 19.50 6.17
CA SER A 138 23.42 19.69 7.55
C SER A 138 23.84 18.55 8.50
N GLY A 139 24.62 17.57 8.01
CA GLY A 139 25.19 16.50 8.83
C GLY A 139 24.30 15.27 9.02
N LEU A 140 23.17 15.17 8.30
CA LEU A 140 22.50 13.89 8.10
C LEU A 140 23.40 13.03 7.20
N ASN A 141 23.57 11.76 7.54
CA ASN A 141 24.66 10.94 6.98
C ASN A 141 24.19 9.64 6.33
N GLU A 142 22.88 9.39 6.30
CA GLU A 142 22.34 8.18 5.70
C GLU A 142 20.98 8.46 5.03
N VAL A 143 20.90 8.31 3.72
CA VAL A 143 19.63 8.31 2.98
C VAL A 143 19.10 6.88 3.01
N ARG A 144 18.00 6.66 3.74
CA ARG A 144 17.38 5.33 3.89
C ARG A 144 16.51 4.99 2.69
N ALA A 145 15.68 5.93 2.25
CA ALA A 145 14.75 5.73 1.15
C ALA A 145 14.38 7.05 0.47
N VAL A 146 14.08 6.95 -0.82
CA VAL A 146 13.39 7.97 -1.61
C VAL A 146 12.26 7.26 -2.32
N GLU A 147 11.02 7.57 -1.93
CA GLU A 147 9.82 6.93 -2.45
C GLU A 147 9.01 7.94 -3.25
N LEU A 148 8.83 7.69 -4.54
CA LEU A 148 7.92 8.47 -5.38
C LEU A 148 6.48 8.04 -5.10
N GLY A 149 5.58 9.02 -5.10
CA GLY A 149 4.18 8.82 -4.77
C GLY A 149 3.27 9.83 -5.43
N VAL A 150 1.98 9.68 -5.16
CA VAL A 150 0.97 10.69 -5.48
C VAL A 150 0.35 11.24 -4.21
N ALA A 151 0.06 12.53 -4.18
CA ALA A 151 -0.54 13.20 -3.02
C ALA A 151 -1.96 12.70 -2.73
N ASN A 152 -2.70 12.31 -3.79
CA ASN A 152 -4.09 11.87 -3.71
C ASN A 152 -4.25 10.46 -4.33
N PRO A 153 -3.73 9.41 -3.68
CA PRO A 153 -3.82 8.05 -4.22
C PRO A 153 -5.28 7.59 -4.37
N ASP A 154 -6.17 8.00 -3.48
CA ASP A 154 -7.57 7.58 -3.50
C ASP A 154 -8.31 8.02 -4.78
N LYS A 155 -7.91 9.14 -5.39
CA LYS A 155 -8.45 9.56 -6.69
C LYS A 155 -8.19 8.51 -7.78
N PHE A 156 -6.97 8.00 -7.84
CA PHE A 156 -6.57 7.01 -8.85
C PHE A 156 -7.17 5.62 -8.54
N ARG A 157 -7.31 5.29 -7.25
CA ARG A 157 -8.03 4.09 -6.81
C ARG A 157 -9.50 4.12 -7.23
N ASP A 158 -10.18 5.24 -7.00
CA ASP A 158 -11.58 5.39 -7.39
C ASP A 158 -11.75 5.36 -8.91
N GLU A 159 -10.82 5.96 -9.67
CA GLU A 159 -10.81 5.87 -11.12
C GLU A 159 -10.62 4.43 -11.62
N ALA A 160 -9.67 3.69 -11.04
CA ALA A 160 -9.44 2.28 -11.35
C ALA A 160 -10.67 1.44 -11.02
N ARG A 161 -11.28 1.65 -9.85
CA ARG A 161 -12.52 0.98 -9.44
C ARG A 161 -13.64 1.20 -10.45
N GLN A 162 -13.86 2.45 -10.86
CA GLN A 162 -14.92 2.78 -11.79
C GLN A 162 -14.71 2.11 -13.16
N LYS A 163 -13.46 2.11 -13.66
CA LYS A 163 -13.11 1.41 -14.91
C LYS A 163 -13.27 -0.11 -14.79
N ALA A 164 -12.95 -0.71 -13.65
CA ALA A 164 -13.15 -2.13 -13.42
C ALA A 164 -14.64 -2.51 -13.42
N ILE A 165 -15.50 -1.68 -12.79
CA ILE A 165 -16.96 -1.83 -12.81
C ILE A 165 -17.51 -1.73 -14.25
N GLU A 166 -17.07 -0.73 -15.00
CA GLU A 166 -17.45 -0.56 -16.40
C GLU A 166 -17.01 -1.75 -17.26
N ASN A 167 -15.79 -2.22 -17.06
CA ASN A 167 -15.25 -3.40 -17.75
C ASN A 167 -16.08 -4.66 -17.46
N ALA A 168 -16.37 -4.96 -16.18
CA ALA A 168 -17.19 -6.11 -15.80
C ALA A 168 -18.61 -6.05 -16.42
N THR A 169 -19.20 -4.85 -16.42
CA THR A 169 -20.56 -4.62 -16.92
C THR A 169 -20.62 -4.75 -18.44
N GLN A 170 -19.63 -4.19 -19.15
CA GLN A 170 -19.53 -4.31 -20.61
C GLN A 170 -19.34 -5.76 -21.05
N GLN A 171 -18.49 -6.53 -20.35
CA GLN A 171 -18.34 -7.95 -20.61
C GLN A 171 -19.67 -8.70 -20.43
N ALA A 172 -20.39 -8.46 -19.32
CA ALA A 172 -21.64 -9.14 -19.02
C ALA A 172 -22.71 -8.81 -20.07
N LYS A 173 -22.79 -7.54 -20.50
CA LYS A 173 -23.69 -7.08 -21.55
C LYS A 173 -23.38 -7.76 -22.89
N SER A 174 -22.11 -7.80 -23.28
CA SER A 174 -21.68 -8.43 -24.53
C SER A 174 -21.99 -9.93 -24.56
N LEU A 175 -21.78 -10.64 -23.44
CA LEU A 175 -22.15 -12.04 -23.31
C LEU A 175 -23.66 -12.24 -23.41
N ALA A 176 -24.46 -11.44 -22.68
CA ALA A 176 -25.91 -11.55 -22.73
C ALA A 176 -26.47 -11.31 -24.15
N GLU A 177 -25.98 -10.29 -24.85
CA GLU A 177 -26.35 -9.99 -26.23
C GLU A 177 -25.94 -11.13 -27.19
N GLY A 178 -24.72 -11.64 -27.05
CA GLY A 178 -24.19 -12.74 -27.88
C GLY A 178 -24.95 -14.06 -27.72
N PHE A 179 -25.58 -14.30 -26.55
CA PHE A 179 -26.42 -15.46 -26.29
C PHE A 179 -27.93 -15.18 -26.45
N HIS A 180 -28.31 -14.04 -27.06
CA HIS A 180 -29.71 -13.66 -27.30
C HIS A 180 -30.58 -13.65 -26.03
N THR A 181 -29.99 -13.26 -24.91
CA THR A 181 -30.66 -13.07 -23.62
C THR A 181 -30.64 -11.58 -23.23
N LYS A 182 -31.26 -11.19 -22.12
CA LYS A 182 -31.16 -9.83 -21.56
C LYS A 182 -30.39 -9.86 -20.26
N LEU A 183 -29.47 -8.92 -20.09
CA LEU A 183 -28.78 -8.71 -18.82
C LEU A 183 -29.77 -8.15 -17.80
N GLY A 184 -29.95 -8.86 -16.69
CA GLY A 184 -30.82 -8.50 -15.58
C GLY A 184 -30.10 -7.69 -14.49
N PRO A 185 -30.72 -7.53 -13.31
CA PRO A 185 -30.11 -6.83 -12.19
C PRO A 185 -28.88 -7.56 -11.64
N VAL A 186 -28.05 -6.83 -10.89
CA VAL A 186 -26.94 -7.40 -10.12
C VAL A 186 -27.50 -8.25 -8.97
N TYR A 187 -27.04 -9.50 -8.89
CA TYR A 187 -27.34 -10.41 -7.78
C TYR A 187 -26.31 -10.28 -6.65
N SER A 188 -25.02 -10.29 -7.00
CA SER A 188 -23.94 -10.18 -6.01
C SER A 188 -22.72 -9.48 -6.60
N ILE A 189 -21.97 -8.81 -5.73
CA ILE A 189 -20.70 -8.15 -6.05
C ILE A 189 -19.65 -8.67 -5.06
N ARG A 190 -18.51 -9.11 -5.58
CA ARG A 190 -17.31 -9.39 -4.80
C ARG A 190 -16.25 -8.37 -5.19
N TYR A 191 -15.96 -7.48 -4.25
CA TYR A 191 -14.88 -6.51 -4.40
C TYR A 191 -13.58 -7.09 -3.85
N HIS A 192 -12.54 -7.09 -4.68
CA HIS A 192 -11.20 -7.46 -4.25
C HIS A 192 -10.46 -6.19 -3.88
N VAL A 193 -10.20 -5.99 -2.60
CA VAL A 193 -9.42 -4.82 -2.16
C VAL A 193 -8.03 -4.93 -2.76
N ALA A 194 -7.70 -4.05 -3.69
CA ALA A 194 -6.39 -4.01 -4.31
C ALA A 194 -5.32 -3.65 -3.26
N ASN A 195 -4.29 -4.48 -3.15
CA ASN A 195 -3.09 -4.17 -2.38
C ASN A 195 -2.15 -3.33 -3.25
N TYR A 196 -2.24 -2.00 -3.12
CA TYR A 196 -1.38 -1.05 -3.81
C TYR A 196 -0.01 -0.98 -3.14
N GLN A 197 0.93 -1.78 -3.62
CA GLN A 197 2.35 -1.59 -3.30
C GLN A 197 3.03 -1.03 -4.55
N PRO A 198 3.79 0.09 -4.48
CA PRO A 198 4.59 0.55 -5.60
C PRO A 198 5.57 -0.56 -5.98
N MET A 199 5.30 -1.26 -7.07
CA MET A 199 6.20 -2.29 -7.58
C MET A 199 7.23 -1.60 -8.48
N PRO A 200 8.54 -1.69 -8.17
CA PRO A 200 9.56 -1.17 -9.06
C PRO A 200 9.44 -1.92 -10.39
N VAL A 201 9.13 -1.21 -11.46
CA VAL A 201 9.20 -1.79 -12.81
C VAL A 201 10.66 -2.10 -13.11
N ALA A 202 11.04 -3.37 -12.98
CA ALA A 202 12.35 -3.84 -13.42
C ALA A 202 12.42 -3.60 -14.93
N ARG A 203 13.28 -2.67 -15.37
CA ARG A 203 13.53 -2.48 -16.81
C ARG A 203 13.93 -3.84 -17.38
N MET A 204 13.10 -4.37 -18.27
CA MET A 204 13.49 -5.46 -19.14
C MET A 204 14.63 -4.88 -20.00
N TYR A 205 15.88 -5.21 -19.65
CA TYR A 205 17.05 -4.78 -20.39
C TYR A 205 16.91 -5.27 -21.83
N LYS A 206 16.40 -4.41 -22.72
CA LYS A 206 16.64 -4.58 -24.15
C LYS A 206 18.15 -4.62 -24.31
N THR A 207 18.60 -5.71 -24.90
CA THR A 207 19.99 -6.10 -25.11
C THR A 207 20.87 -4.94 -25.54
N ALA A 208 22.07 -4.92 -24.95
CA ALA A 208 23.10 -3.90 -25.05
C ALA A 208 23.45 -3.54 -26.49
N GLU A 209 23.03 -2.35 -26.95
CA GLU A 209 23.69 -1.66 -28.07
C GLU A 209 23.40 -0.14 -28.15
N ALA A 210 23.13 0.51 -27.01
CA ALA A 210 23.06 1.97 -26.95
C ALA A 210 23.62 2.48 -25.62
N ALA A 211 24.91 2.21 -25.37
CA ALA A 211 25.67 2.87 -24.33
C ALA A 211 26.04 4.29 -24.80
N GLY A 212 25.04 5.16 -24.89
CA GLY A 212 25.20 6.61 -25.01
C GLY A 212 24.58 7.26 -23.79
N GLN A 213 25.44 7.81 -22.92
CA GLN A 213 25.15 8.63 -21.74
C GLN A 213 23.67 8.67 -21.31
N SER A 214 23.28 7.71 -20.49
CA SER A 214 22.03 7.80 -19.75
C SER A 214 22.21 8.82 -18.64
N ASP A 215 21.63 10.00 -18.82
CA ASP A 215 21.57 11.02 -17.79
C ASP A 215 20.85 10.45 -16.55
N VAL A 216 21.56 10.37 -15.42
CA VAL A 216 21.02 9.82 -14.17
C VAL A 216 19.78 10.61 -13.72
N ALA A 217 19.68 11.88 -14.13
CA ALA A 217 18.52 12.74 -13.92
C ALA A 217 17.23 12.17 -14.55
N GLN A 218 17.31 11.58 -15.75
CA GLN A 218 16.13 11.03 -16.45
C GLN A 218 15.64 9.70 -15.86
N THR A 219 16.40 9.07 -14.96
CA THR A 219 16.00 7.79 -14.34
C THR A 219 14.93 7.99 -13.27
N TYR A 220 14.85 9.17 -12.65
CA TYR A 220 13.81 9.51 -11.68
C TYR A 220 12.50 9.99 -12.33
N GLU A 221 12.53 10.42 -13.59
CA GLU A 221 11.38 11.05 -14.28
C GLU A 221 10.38 10.06 -14.90
N GLN A 222 10.69 8.76 -14.97
CA GLN A 222 9.92 7.78 -15.75
C GLN A 222 9.25 6.66 -14.93
N GLN A 223 9.13 6.80 -13.62
CA GLN A 223 8.38 5.82 -12.83
C GLN A 223 6.89 6.17 -12.83
N SER A 224 6.07 5.42 -13.57
CA SER A 224 4.61 5.44 -13.42
C SER A 224 4.20 4.59 -12.21
N ILE A 225 3.21 5.06 -11.45
CA ILE A 225 2.59 4.30 -10.37
C ILE A 225 1.30 3.70 -10.93
N HIS A 226 1.18 2.38 -10.85
CA HIS A 226 -0.01 1.66 -11.32
C HIS A 226 -1.02 1.50 -10.19
N PHE A 227 -2.25 1.89 -10.47
CA PHE A 227 -3.40 1.65 -9.61
C PHE A 227 -4.30 0.61 -10.26
N ASP A 228 -4.18 -0.63 -9.82
CA ASP A 228 -5.02 -1.74 -10.27
C ASP A 228 -6.28 -1.88 -9.40
N ASP A 229 -7.39 -2.31 -9.98
CA ASP A 229 -8.58 -2.71 -9.24
C ASP A 229 -9.31 -3.87 -9.93
N GLN A 230 -10.02 -4.69 -9.15
CA GLN A 230 -10.75 -5.87 -9.62
C GLN A 230 -12.10 -6.03 -8.89
N VAL A 231 -13.13 -6.31 -9.68
CA VAL A 231 -14.47 -6.62 -9.19
C VAL A 231 -15.03 -7.83 -9.91
N ASP A 232 -15.57 -8.78 -9.16
CA ASP A 232 -16.42 -9.83 -9.72
C ASP A 232 -17.88 -9.50 -9.46
N VAL A 233 -18.71 -9.72 -10.46
CA VAL A 233 -20.14 -9.43 -10.39
C VAL A 233 -20.94 -10.56 -11.00
N VAL A 234 -22.06 -10.87 -10.37
CA VAL A 234 -23.04 -11.83 -10.85
C VAL A 234 -24.30 -11.06 -11.25
N PHE A 235 -24.71 -11.20 -12.51
CA PHE A 235 -25.97 -10.65 -13.01
C PHE A 235 -26.96 -11.78 -13.26
N GLU A 236 -28.23 -11.52 -12.99
CA GLU A 236 -29.30 -12.40 -13.47
C GLU A 236 -29.44 -12.30 -15.00
N LEU A 237 -29.90 -13.37 -15.64
CA LEU A 237 -30.25 -13.36 -17.06
C LEU A 237 -31.75 -13.49 -17.23
N GLN A 238 -32.32 -12.65 -18.08
CA GLN A 238 -33.75 -12.66 -18.39
C GLN A 238 -33.99 -13.19 -19.81
N PRO A 239 -34.98 -14.08 -20.02
CA PRO A 239 -35.36 -14.52 -21.35
C PRO A 239 -35.70 -13.31 -22.23
N GLN A 240 -35.21 -13.28 -23.48
CA GLN A 240 -35.76 -12.34 -24.46
C GLN A 240 -37.22 -12.74 -24.74
N ALA A 241 -38.15 -11.80 -24.53
CA ALA A 241 -39.53 -12.00 -24.97
C ALA A 241 -39.53 -12.31 -26.47
N PRO A 242 -40.33 -13.29 -26.94
CA PRO A 242 -40.38 -13.61 -28.36
C PRO A 242 -40.76 -12.35 -29.14
N ALA A 243 -40.01 -12.06 -30.21
CA ALA A 243 -40.39 -11.02 -31.16
C ALA A 243 -41.78 -11.35 -31.71
N GLN A 244 -42.74 -10.45 -31.48
CA GLN A 244 -44.07 -10.53 -32.09
C GLN A 244 -44.01 -10.15 -33.56
#